data_AF-A0A5N7AC90-F1
#
_entry.id   AF-A0A5N7AC90-F1
#
_cell.length_a   1.000
_cell.length_b   1.000
_cell.length_c   1.000
_cell.angle_alpha   90.00
_cell.angle_beta   90.00
_cell.angle_gamma   90.00
#
_symmetry.space_group_name_H-M   'P 1'
#
loop_
_entity.id
_entity.type
_entity.pdbx_description
1 polymer ?
#
loop_
_entity_poly.entity_id
_entity_poly.type
_entity_poly.pdbx_seq_one_letter_code
_entity_poly.pdbx_strand_id
1 'polypeptide(L)'
;MDNPPAVNNNLATQLPVGTTHSAADQGNSISATQVENEVYEKLRYYPFRTDREFAKGLAIILGHPDTPATETEIDRIDDLVLQAKCFYFSRKEKLAHPVNFATYKAWLHSDILSENVNTGNTRQQVNTPVAGTYISTDHTNQTSTPVQEPTYPSSFAHIVELITTGQPVPGIQQIPDTILTGHDTPSTKPRRRKPWEKDEVSETSHT
;
A
#
# COMPACT_ATOMS: atom_id res chain seq x y z
N MET A 1 80.40 -20.81 22.14
CA MET A 1 79.27 -21.47 21.47
C MET A 1 78.57 -20.42 20.65
N ASP A 2 78.90 -20.39 19.36
CA ASP A 2 78.45 -19.39 18.40
C ASP A 2 77.73 -20.17 17.29
N ASN A 3 76.45 -19.90 17.05
CA ASN A 3 75.74 -20.41 15.88
C ASN A 3 74.64 -19.41 15.44
N PRO A 4 74.61 -18.99 14.17
CA PRO A 4 73.76 -17.92 13.63
C PRO A 4 72.39 -18.44 13.09
N PRO A 5 71.49 -17.56 12.60
CA PRO A 5 70.07 -17.85 12.41
C PRO A 5 69.76 -18.51 11.06
N ALA A 6 68.80 -19.43 11.05
CA ALA A 6 68.21 -19.95 9.82
C ALA A 6 66.92 -19.17 9.51
N VAL A 7 67.02 -18.28 8.53
CA VAL A 7 65.88 -17.72 7.81
C VAL A 7 65.30 -18.82 6.93
N ASN A 8 64.03 -19.18 7.13
CA ASN A 8 63.27 -19.96 6.16
C ASN A 8 61.91 -19.30 5.94
N ASN A 9 61.83 -18.56 4.84
CA ASN A 9 60.59 -18.16 4.19
C ASN A 9 59.99 -19.36 3.48
N ASN A 10 58.72 -19.67 3.75
CA ASN A 10 57.85 -20.39 2.80
C ASN A 10 56.42 -19.87 2.96
N LEU A 11 55.98 -19.10 1.95
CA LEU A 11 54.57 -18.82 1.71
C LEU A 11 53.89 -20.10 1.19
N ALA A 12 52.86 -20.56 1.89
CA ALA A 12 51.85 -21.45 1.34
C ALA A 12 50.48 -21.14 1.96
N THR A 13 49.62 -20.64 1.09
CA THR A 13 48.17 -20.51 1.18
C THR A 13 47.50 -21.72 1.85
N GLN A 14 46.74 -21.51 2.93
CA GLN A 14 45.55 -22.33 3.21
C GLN A 14 44.63 -21.70 4.27
N LEU A 15 43.37 -21.56 3.87
CA LEU A 15 42.20 -21.30 4.71
C LEU A 15 42.02 -22.42 5.77
N PRO A 16 41.61 -22.08 6.99
CA PRO A 16 40.87 -23.00 7.83
C PRO A 16 39.41 -22.54 7.96
N VAL A 17 38.52 -23.39 7.44
CA VAL A 17 37.08 -23.39 7.71
C VAL A 17 36.87 -23.57 9.21
N GLY A 18 36.52 -22.48 9.90
CA GLY A 18 36.09 -22.49 11.29
C GLY A 18 34.58 -22.70 11.37
N THR A 19 34.13 -23.95 11.25
CA THR A 19 32.88 -24.38 11.87
C THR A 19 33.16 -24.58 13.34
N THR A 20 32.47 -23.86 14.24
CA THR A 20 31.91 -24.39 15.50
C THR A 20 31.32 -23.28 16.39
N HIS A 21 29.99 -23.30 16.48
CA HIS A 21 29.14 -23.01 17.65
C HIS A 21 29.24 -21.64 18.35
N SER A 22 28.15 -20.84 18.28
CA SER A 22 27.39 -20.52 19.49
C SER A 22 26.09 -19.78 19.22
N ALA A 23 25.07 -20.29 19.91
CA ALA A 23 23.86 -19.61 20.38
C ALA A 23 22.89 -19.09 19.33
N ALA A 24 22.07 -20.03 18.85
CA ALA A 24 20.66 -19.74 18.61
C ALA A 24 20.04 -19.15 19.88
N ASP A 25 19.81 -17.83 19.90
CA ASP A 25 18.84 -17.19 20.78
C ASP A 25 17.45 -17.38 20.17
N GLN A 26 16.89 -18.59 20.37
CA GLN A 26 15.48 -18.87 20.12
C GLN A 26 14.77 -18.97 21.46
N GLY A 27 14.67 -17.84 22.17
CA GLY A 27 14.04 -17.77 23.48
C GLY A 27 12.98 -16.69 23.67
N ASN A 28 12.79 -15.75 22.73
CA ASN A 28 11.98 -14.55 23.01
C ASN A 28 10.91 -14.17 21.97
N SER A 29 10.72 -14.93 20.89
CA SER A 29 9.75 -14.55 19.82
C SER A 29 8.29 -14.88 20.15
N ILE A 30 8.06 -15.86 21.04
CA ILE A 30 6.72 -16.38 21.35
C ILE A 30 5.87 -15.39 22.17
N SER A 31 6.52 -14.50 22.93
CA SER A 31 5.84 -13.51 23.76
C SER A 31 5.34 -12.31 22.94
N ALA A 32 6.09 -11.90 21.90
CA ALA A 32 5.76 -10.71 21.13
C ALA A 32 4.53 -10.90 20.26
N THR A 33 4.47 -12.01 19.50
CA THR A 33 3.33 -12.30 18.62
C THR A 33 2.05 -12.59 19.39
N GLN A 34 2.15 -13.24 20.55
CA GLN A 34 1.01 -13.47 21.43
C GLN A 34 0.44 -12.15 22.00
N VAL A 35 1.31 -11.25 22.48
CA VAL A 35 0.91 -9.92 22.95
C VAL A 35 0.29 -9.09 21.83
N GLU A 36 0.80 -9.19 20.60
CA GLU A 36 0.21 -8.55 19.43
C GLU A 36 -1.18 -9.09 19.12
N ASN A 37 -1.39 -10.41 19.17
CA ASN A 37 -2.71 -11.02 18.98
C ASN A 37 -3.72 -10.54 20.03
N GLU A 38 -3.33 -10.50 21.32
CA GLU A 38 -4.20 -9.97 22.38
C GLU A 38 -4.57 -8.49 22.16
N VAL A 39 -3.62 -7.69 21.64
CA VAL A 39 -3.86 -6.30 21.27
C VAL A 39 -4.84 -6.20 20.09
N TYR A 40 -4.71 -7.07 19.08
CA TYR A 40 -5.63 -7.11 17.93
C TYR A 40 -7.05 -7.49 18.34
N GLU A 41 -7.21 -8.47 19.23
CA GLU A 41 -8.52 -8.83 19.78
C GLU A 41 -9.15 -7.65 20.53
N LYS A 42 -8.40 -7.02 21.44
CA LYS A 42 -8.88 -5.83 22.16
C LYS A 42 -9.26 -4.69 21.23
N LEU A 43 -8.48 -4.48 20.16
CA LEU A 43 -8.77 -3.48 19.14
C LEU A 43 -10.08 -3.80 18.39
N ARG A 44 -10.34 -5.08 18.08
CA ARG A 44 -11.57 -5.53 17.40
C ARG A 44 -12.82 -5.31 18.26
N TYR A 45 -12.73 -5.56 19.57
CA TYR A 45 -13.86 -5.36 20.51
C TYR A 45 -13.99 -3.94 21.04
N TYR A 46 -13.08 -3.03 20.66
CA TYR A 46 -13.10 -1.67 21.18
C TYR A 46 -14.34 -0.88 20.70
N PRO A 47 -15.11 -0.23 21.60
CA PRO A 47 -16.34 0.47 21.22
C PRO A 47 -16.08 1.87 20.64
N PHE A 48 -15.54 1.92 19.41
CA PHE A 48 -15.25 3.17 18.69
C PHE A 48 -16.46 4.09 18.52
N ARG A 49 -17.67 3.53 18.42
CA ARG A 49 -18.93 4.29 18.22
C ARG A 49 -19.29 5.18 19.40
N THR A 50 -18.94 4.76 20.62
CA THR A 50 -19.22 5.54 21.85
C THR A 50 -18.13 6.54 22.17
N ASP A 51 -16.99 6.46 21.48
CA ASP A 51 -15.83 7.28 21.77
C ASP A 51 -15.87 8.61 21.00
N ARG A 52 -16.26 9.67 21.71
CA ARG A 52 -16.39 11.01 21.14
C ARG A 52 -15.05 11.62 20.73
N GLU A 53 -13.95 11.27 21.39
CA GLU A 53 -12.62 11.80 21.05
C GLU A 53 -12.11 11.17 19.75
N PHE A 54 -12.35 9.87 19.58
CA PHE A 54 -12.11 9.20 18.31
C PHE A 54 -12.96 9.81 17.19
N ALA A 55 -14.27 9.99 17.40
CA ALA A 55 -15.18 10.53 16.39
C ALA A 55 -14.79 11.95 15.93
N LYS A 56 -14.36 12.81 16.86
CA LYS A 56 -13.81 14.14 16.53
C LYS A 56 -12.52 14.05 15.72
N GLY A 57 -11.58 13.20 16.15
CA GLY A 57 -10.30 13.00 15.45
C GLY A 57 -10.51 12.47 14.03
N LEU A 58 -11.43 11.52 13.87
CA LEU A 58 -11.79 10.96 12.58
C LEU A 58 -12.43 12.01 11.66
N ALA A 59 -13.32 12.84 12.18
CA ALA A 59 -13.94 13.93 11.41
C ALA A 59 -12.93 14.93 10.82
N ILE A 60 -11.85 15.22 11.54
CA ILE A 60 -10.75 16.06 11.04
C ILE A 60 -10.07 15.39 9.84
N ILE A 61 -9.84 14.07 9.92
CA ILE A 61 -9.20 13.28 8.85
C ILE A 61 -10.11 13.19 7.62
N LEU A 62 -11.43 13.12 7.80
CA LEU A 62 -12.41 13.07 6.71
C LEU A 62 -12.74 14.45 6.11
N GLY A 63 -12.25 15.54 6.71
CA GLY A 63 -12.41 16.90 6.18
C GLY A 63 -13.69 17.62 6.61
N HIS A 64 -14.35 17.18 7.68
CA HIS A 64 -15.53 17.84 8.27
C HIS A 64 -15.33 18.09 9.78
N PRO A 65 -14.40 18.97 10.17
CA PRO A 65 -14.01 19.16 11.57
C PRO A 65 -15.12 19.70 12.49
N ASP A 66 -16.13 20.37 11.93
CA ASP A 66 -17.23 20.98 12.69
C ASP A 66 -18.26 19.95 13.19
N THR A 67 -18.35 18.80 12.52
CA THR A 67 -19.30 17.73 12.84
C THR A 67 -18.55 16.45 13.19
N PRO A 68 -18.77 15.84 14.38
CA PRO A 68 -18.11 14.58 14.73
C PRO A 68 -18.50 13.49 13.72
N ALA A 69 -17.57 12.54 13.50
CA ALA A 69 -17.81 11.45 12.56
C ALA A 69 -19.05 10.66 12.97
N THR A 70 -19.90 10.40 11.98
CA THR A 70 -21.12 9.62 12.14
C THR A 70 -20.79 8.14 12.34
N GLU A 71 -21.76 7.37 12.83
CA GLU A 71 -21.57 5.95 13.08
C GLU A 71 -21.20 5.18 11.80
N THR A 72 -21.83 5.53 10.69
CA THR A 72 -21.54 4.94 9.37
C THR A 72 -20.13 5.24 8.89
N GLU A 73 -19.57 6.41 9.23
CA GLU A 73 -18.17 6.77 8.95
C GLU A 73 -17.19 6.00 9.82
N ILE A 74 -17.52 5.80 11.10
CA ILE A 74 -16.73 5.02 12.04
C ILE A 74 -16.67 3.55 11.63
N ASP A 75 -17.72 3.04 10.98
CA ASP A 75 -17.83 1.64 10.55
C ASP A 75 -17.18 1.30 9.21
N ARG A 76 -16.73 2.31 8.47
CA ARG A 76 -16.09 2.04 7.18
C ARG A 76 -14.90 1.11 7.37
N ILE A 77 -14.81 0.15 6.47
CA ILE A 77 -13.72 -0.82 6.38
C ILE A 77 -12.54 -0.30 5.53
N ASP A 78 -12.58 0.98 5.16
CA ASP A 78 -11.54 1.62 4.37
C ASP A 78 -10.22 1.66 5.14
N ASP A 79 -9.12 1.57 4.41
CA ASP A 79 -7.76 1.59 4.96
C ASP A 79 -7.51 2.81 5.85
N LEU A 80 -8.09 3.97 5.49
CA LEU A 80 -7.98 5.21 6.26
C LEU A 80 -8.62 5.10 7.65
N VAL A 81 -9.86 4.61 7.73
CA VAL A 81 -10.59 4.47 8.99
C VAL A 81 -9.93 3.40 9.85
N LEU A 82 -9.50 2.30 9.24
CA LEU A 82 -8.83 1.24 9.96
C LEU A 82 -7.45 1.68 10.49
N GLN A 83 -6.68 2.42 9.69
CA GLN A 83 -5.42 3.03 10.14
C GLN A 83 -5.66 4.01 11.30
N ALA A 84 -6.70 4.84 11.23
CA ALA A 84 -7.07 5.75 12.31
C ALA A 84 -7.44 4.99 13.60
N LYS A 85 -8.18 3.88 13.50
CA LYS A 85 -8.49 3.00 14.63
C LYS A 85 -7.22 2.43 15.27
N CYS A 86 -6.30 1.90 14.47
CA CYS A 86 -5.01 1.39 14.93
C CYS A 86 -4.19 2.47 15.65
N PHE A 87 -4.06 3.65 15.05
CA PHE A 87 -3.33 4.77 15.64
C PHE A 87 -3.94 5.22 16.97
N TYR A 88 -5.26 5.42 16.99
CA TYR A 88 -5.97 5.87 18.18
C TYR A 88 -5.85 4.89 19.33
N PHE A 89 -6.08 3.60 19.06
CA PHE A 89 -5.98 2.55 20.06
C PHE A 89 -4.56 2.45 20.64
N SER A 90 -3.54 2.54 19.79
CA SER A 90 -2.13 2.56 20.22
C SER A 90 -1.83 3.67 21.21
N ARG A 91 -2.32 4.88 20.92
CA ARG A 91 -2.16 6.04 21.79
C ARG A 91 -2.90 5.88 23.10
N LYS A 92 -4.09 5.26 23.07
CA LYS A 92 -4.97 5.12 24.23
C LYS A 92 -4.46 4.09 25.22
N GLU A 93 -4.00 2.93 24.74
CA GLU A 93 -3.40 1.88 25.56
C GLU A 93 -1.94 2.18 25.94
N LYS A 94 -1.40 3.34 25.50
CA LYS A 94 0.00 3.76 25.73
C LYS A 94 1.00 2.67 25.35
N LEU A 95 0.77 2.02 24.21
CA LEU A 95 1.66 0.98 23.74
C LEU A 95 3.04 1.57 23.41
N ALA A 96 4.09 0.86 23.81
CA ALA A 96 5.46 1.27 23.51
C ALA A 96 5.74 1.29 22.00
N HIS A 97 5.07 0.40 21.26
CA HIS A 97 5.10 0.35 19.81
C HIS A 97 3.69 0.59 19.26
N PRO A 98 3.51 1.52 18.31
CA PRO A 98 2.22 1.72 17.69
C PRO A 98 1.82 0.47 16.90
N VAL A 99 0.54 0.08 17.02
CA VAL A 99 -0.07 -0.99 16.25
C VAL A 99 0.09 -0.68 14.77
N ASN A 100 0.82 -1.53 14.07
CA ASN A 100 1.04 -1.38 12.64
C ASN A 100 -0.25 -1.77 11.90
N PHE A 101 -0.75 -0.86 11.07
CA PHE A 101 -1.92 -1.09 10.23
C PHE A 101 -1.77 -2.32 9.32
N ALA A 102 -0.59 -2.51 8.72
CA ALA A 102 -0.34 -3.61 7.79
C ALA A 102 -0.36 -4.98 8.49
N THR A 103 0.17 -5.07 9.71
CA THR A 103 0.18 -6.32 10.48
C THR A 103 -1.22 -6.67 10.98
N TYR A 104 -1.98 -5.69 11.47
CA TYR A 104 -3.38 -5.91 11.85
C TYR A 104 -4.25 -6.32 10.66
N LYS A 105 -4.06 -5.69 9.49
CA LYS A 105 -4.77 -6.07 8.27
C LYS A 105 -4.43 -7.49 7.84
N ALA A 106 -3.15 -7.88 7.87
CA ALA A 106 -2.73 -9.25 7.59
C ALA A 106 -3.35 -10.26 8.59
N TRP A 107 -3.39 -9.90 9.87
CA TRP A 107 -4.03 -10.69 10.92
C TRP A 107 -5.54 -10.85 10.67
N LEU A 108 -6.24 -9.77 10.29
CA LEU A 108 -7.67 -9.83 9.96
C LEU A 108 -7.94 -10.74 8.77
N HIS A 109 -7.09 -10.72 7.74
CA HIS A 109 -7.18 -11.63 6.61
C HIS A 109 -6.91 -13.09 7.04
N SER A 110 -5.96 -13.31 7.97
CA SER A 110 -5.68 -14.65 8.51
C SER A 110 -6.82 -15.19 9.37
N ASP A 111 -7.52 -14.33 10.12
CA ASP A 111 -8.70 -14.68 10.91
C ASP A 111 -9.85 -15.11 9.99
N ILE A 112 -10.09 -14.34 8.92
CA ILE A 112 -11.08 -14.69 7.87
C ILE A 112 -10.70 -16.01 7.19
N LEU A 113 -9.42 -16.23 6.87
CA LEU A 113 -8.96 -17.49 6.27
C LEU A 113 -9.02 -18.66 7.27
N SER A 114 -8.89 -18.40 8.57
CA SER A 114 -9.01 -19.38 9.65
C SER A 114 -10.46 -19.77 9.94
N GLU A 115 -11.43 -18.87 9.77
CA GLU A 115 -12.87 -19.22 9.75
C GLU A 115 -13.26 -19.99 8.47
N ASN A 116 -12.55 -19.78 7.36
CA ASN A 116 -12.84 -20.45 6.09
C ASN A 116 -12.24 -21.86 5.93
N VAL A 117 -11.52 -22.40 6.92
CA VAL A 117 -11.01 -23.79 6.85
C VAL A 117 -12.09 -24.85 7.11
N ASN A 118 -13.36 -24.45 7.25
CA ASN A 118 -14.50 -25.36 7.11
C ASN A 118 -15.28 -25.19 5.78
N THR A 119 -14.79 -24.38 4.82
CA THR A 119 -15.30 -24.38 3.45
C THR A 119 -14.20 -24.00 2.45
N GLY A 120 -13.41 -25.01 2.08
CA GLY A 120 -12.84 -25.17 0.73
C GLY A 120 -11.82 -24.13 0.23
N ASN A 121 -10.54 -24.51 0.30
CA ASN A 121 -9.45 -24.23 -0.65
C ASN A 121 -9.34 -22.82 -1.26
N THR A 122 -8.24 -22.11 -0.96
CA THR A 122 -7.15 -21.85 -1.92
C THR A 122 -5.94 -21.25 -1.18
N ARG A 123 -4.84 -22.00 -1.16
CA ARG A 123 -3.49 -21.55 -0.77
C ARG A 123 -2.89 -20.76 -1.93
N GLN A 124 -2.38 -19.55 -1.71
CA GLN A 124 -1.23 -19.07 -2.49
C GLN A 124 -0.25 -18.30 -1.60
N GLN A 125 0.96 -18.87 -1.55
CA GLN A 125 2.13 -18.36 -0.88
C GLN A 125 2.74 -17.20 -1.68
N VAL A 126 3.17 -16.18 -0.96
CA VAL A 126 4.04 -15.10 -1.41
C VAL A 126 5.39 -15.67 -1.83
N ASN A 127 5.96 -15.21 -2.96
CA ASN A 127 7.41 -15.16 -3.21
C ASN A 127 7.71 -14.08 -4.28
N THR A 128 8.27 -12.95 -3.84
CA THR A 128 9.14 -12.06 -4.65
C THR A 128 10.58 -12.58 -4.54
N PRO A 129 11.45 -12.47 -5.58
CA PRO A 129 12.28 -11.25 -5.69
C PRO A 129 12.80 -10.84 -7.09
N VAL A 130 13.03 -9.53 -7.22
CA VAL A 130 14.17 -8.78 -7.82
C VAL A 130 14.37 -8.62 -9.35
N ALA A 131 14.46 -7.34 -9.72
CA ALA A 131 15.24 -6.67 -10.79
C ALA A 131 14.92 -6.89 -12.29
N GLY A 132 14.75 -5.77 -13.00
CA GLY A 132 14.95 -5.73 -14.45
C GLY A 132 14.24 -4.58 -15.17
N THR A 133 14.93 -3.46 -15.24
CA THR A 133 14.75 -2.25 -16.08
C THR A 133 14.22 -2.48 -17.53
N TYR A 134 13.69 -1.37 -18.08
CA TYR A 134 13.50 -0.90 -19.47
C TYR A 134 12.26 -1.29 -20.32
N ILE A 135 11.55 -0.22 -20.69
CA ILE A 135 10.66 0.01 -21.82
C ILE A 135 11.30 -0.44 -23.15
N SER A 136 10.54 -1.09 -24.05
CA SER A 136 10.41 -0.65 -25.46
C SER A 136 9.52 -1.56 -26.32
N THR A 137 8.49 -0.92 -26.89
CA THR A 137 8.00 -0.98 -28.29
C THR A 137 7.89 -2.31 -29.05
N ASP A 138 6.63 -2.68 -29.29
CA ASP A 138 5.98 -3.04 -30.59
C ASP A 138 6.52 -4.21 -31.45
N HIS A 139 5.75 -4.54 -32.49
CA HIS A 139 5.97 -5.41 -33.66
C HIS A 139 5.88 -6.96 -33.56
N THR A 140 4.66 -7.42 -33.89
CA THR A 140 4.28 -8.44 -34.90
C THR A 140 4.81 -9.89 -34.88
N ASN A 141 3.83 -10.79 -35.00
CA ASN A 141 3.80 -12.11 -35.65
C ASN A 141 4.29 -13.36 -34.90
N GLN A 142 3.28 -14.21 -34.61
CA GLN A 142 3.24 -15.67 -34.61
C GLN A 142 4.53 -16.44 -34.23
N THR A 143 4.52 -17.07 -33.06
CA THR A 143 5.10 -18.42 -32.85
C THR A 143 4.44 -19.07 -31.63
N SER A 144 3.96 -20.30 -31.86
CA SER A 144 3.30 -21.18 -30.90
C SER A 144 4.15 -21.43 -29.65
N THR A 145 3.64 -21.03 -28.50
CA THR A 145 3.99 -21.58 -27.18
C THR A 145 2.66 -21.75 -26.42
N PRO A 146 2.45 -22.83 -25.64
CA PRO A 146 1.26 -22.95 -24.81
C PRO A 146 1.41 -21.94 -23.67
N VAL A 147 0.92 -20.72 -23.92
CA VAL A 147 0.81 -19.67 -22.92
C VAL A 147 -0.09 -20.23 -21.83
N GLN A 148 0.50 -20.46 -20.66
CA GLN A 148 -0.25 -20.67 -19.43
C GLN A 148 -1.04 -19.38 -19.21
N GLU A 149 -2.27 -19.37 -19.71
CA GLU A 149 -3.19 -18.26 -19.55
C GLU A 149 -3.38 -18.07 -18.04
N PRO A 150 -3.02 -16.90 -17.48
CA PRO A 150 -3.20 -16.69 -16.05
C PRO A 150 -4.69 -16.88 -15.76
N THR A 151 -5.01 -17.60 -14.69
CA THR A 151 -6.41 -17.80 -14.28
C THR A 151 -6.99 -16.46 -13.86
N TYR A 152 -7.64 -15.79 -14.80
CA TYR A 152 -8.34 -14.55 -14.54
C TYR A 152 -9.56 -14.85 -13.65
N PRO A 153 -9.90 -13.95 -12.71
CA PRO A 153 -11.07 -14.13 -11.87
C PRO A 153 -12.35 -14.16 -12.72
N SER A 154 -13.38 -14.86 -12.23
CA SER A 154 -14.67 -15.01 -12.93
C SER A 154 -15.32 -13.67 -13.30
N SER A 155 -15.09 -12.61 -12.52
CA SER A 155 -15.59 -11.26 -12.84
C SER A 155 -14.99 -10.71 -14.12
N PHE A 156 -13.71 -10.98 -14.40
CA PHE A 156 -13.05 -10.51 -15.62
C PHE A 156 -13.58 -11.23 -16.86
N ALA A 157 -13.73 -12.56 -16.79
CA ALA A 157 -14.33 -13.33 -17.87
C ALA A 157 -15.75 -12.85 -18.18
N HIS A 158 -16.54 -12.55 -17.13
CA HIS A 158 -17.87 -11.98 -17.29
C HIS A 158 -17.86 -10.58 -17.92
N ILE A 159 -16.92 -9.70 -17.52
CA ILE A 159 -16.77 -8.38 -18.14
C ILE A 159 -16.37 -8.49 -19.62
N VAL A 160 -15.44 -9.39 -19.96
CA VAL A 160 -15.03 -9.65 -21.35
C VAL A 160 -16.21 -10.19 -22.17
N GLU A 161 -17.02 -11.09 -21.60
CA GLU A 161 -18.25 -11.58 -22.22
C GLU A 161 -19.21 -10.43 -22.50
N LEU A 162 -19.47 -9.55 -21.53
CA LEU A 162 -20.34 -8.39 -21.73
C LEU A 162 -19.81 -7.45 -22.82
N ILE A 163 -18.50 -7.21 -22.88
CA ILE A 163 -17.86 -6.39 -23.92
C ILE A 163 -17.99 -7.05 -25.29
N THR A 164 -17.68 -8.35 -25.39
CA THR A 164 -17.67 -9.10 -26.67
C THR A 164 -19.08 -9.35 -27.21
N THR A 165 -20.08 -9.45 -26.33
CA THR A 165 -21.50 -9.59 -26.68
C THR A 165 -22.22 -8.25 -26.86
N GLY A 166 -21.54 -7.12 -26.61
CA GLY A 166 -22.11 -5.78 -26.73
C GLY A 166 -23.17 -5.46 -25.66
N GLN A 167 -23.19 -6.21 -24.56
CA GLN A 167 -24.08 -5.97 -23.43
C GLN A 167 -23.55 -4.82 -22.56
N PRO A 168 -24.44 -4.00 -21.97
CA PRO A 168 -24.02 -2.88 -21.12
C PRO A 168 -23.29 -3.38 -19.88
N VAL A 169 -22.14 -2.76 -19.56
CA VAL A 169 -21.37 -3.09 -18.35
C VAL A 169 -22.12 -2.55 -17.12
N PRO A 170 -22.46 -3.39 -16.13
CA PRO A 170 -23.15 -2.95 -14.93
C PRO A 170 -22.39 -1.83 -14.21
N GLY A 171 -23.10 -0.77 -13.81
CA GLY A 171 -22.57 0.31 -12.95
C GLY A 171 -21.91 1.48 -13.68
N ILE A 172 -21.77 1.46 -15.00
CA ILE A 172 -21.29 2.62 -15.76
C ILE A 172 -22.46 3.56 -16.09
N GLN A 173 -22.26 4.86 -15.88
CA GLN A 173 -23.21 5.87 -16.32
C GLN A 173 -23.11 6.03 -17.84
N GLN A 174 -24.25 5.97 -18.53
CA GLN A 174 -24.30 6.22 -19.96
C GLN A 174 -23.96 7.68 -20.23
N ILE A 175 -22.78 7.92 -20.81
CA ILE A 175 -22.42 9.25 -21.30
C ILE A 175 -23.21 9.46 -22.61
N PRO A 176 -24.12 10.45 -22.69
CA PRO A 176 -24.75 10.77 -23.96
C PRO A 176 -23.69 11.32 -24.92
N ASP A 177 -23.76 10.95 -26.21
CA ASP A 177 -22.92 11.49 -27.30
C ASP A 177 -23.16 12.99 -27.57
N THR A 178 -23.86 13.67 -26.67
CA THR A 178 -24.14 15.09 -26.78
C THR A 178 -22.95 15.87 -26.23
N ILE A 179 -22.27 16.57 -27.13
CA ILE A 179 -21.39 17.67 -26.74
C ILE A 179 -22.26 18.70 -26.03
N LEU A 180 -21.94 19.04 -24.78
CA LEU A 180 -22.63 20.07 -24.02
C LEU A 180 -22.33 21.44 -24.67
N THR A 181 -23.10 21.80 -25.70
CA THR A 181 -22.89 23.07 -26.42
C THR A 181 -23.27 24.25 -25.53
N GLY A 182 -22.41 25.26 -25.45
CA GLY A 182 -22.72 26.54 -24.79
C GLY A 182 -22.29 26.69 -23.32
N HIS A 183 -21.58 25.73 -22.73
CA HIS A 183 -20.98 25.88 -21.39
C HIS A 183 -19.52 26.35 -21.42
N ASP A 184 -18.99 26.67 -22.60
CA ASP A 184 -17.66 27.25 -22.74
C ASP A 184 -17.69 28.71 -22.25
N THR A 185 -17.50 28.92 -20.94
CA THR A 185 -17.28 30.27 -20.43
C THR A 185 -15.87 30.72 -20.85
N PRO A 186 -15.71 31.78 -21.66
CA PRO A 186 -14.39 32.28 -21.98
C PRO A 186 -13.70 32.77 -20.70
N SER A 187 -12.40 32.50 -20.56
CA SER A 187 -11.61 32.96 -19.41
C SER A 187 -11.49 34.49 -19.43
N THR A 188 -12.41 35.20 -18.76
CA THR A 188 -12.39 36.67 -18.58
C THR A 188 -11.39 37.14 -17.52
N LYS A 189 -10.70 36.24 -16.81
CA LYS A 189 -9.77 36.63 -15.74
C LYS A 189 -8.46 37.17 -16.34
N PRO A 190 -8.02 38.39 -15.99
CA PRO A 190 -6.73 38.91 -16.42
C PRO A 190 -5.60 38.02 -15.89
N ARG A 191 -4.63 37.71 -16.74
CA ARG A 191 -3.46 36.90 -16.36
C ARG A 191 -2.73 37.58 -15.22
N ARG A 192 -2.64 36.89 -14.07
CA ARG A 192 -1.88 37.39 -12.93
C ARG A 192 -0.41 37.48 -13.30
N ARG A 193 0.16 38.68 -13.17
CA ARG A 193 1.57 38.90 -13.47
C ARG A 193 2.46 38.19 -12.46
N LYS A 194 3.60 37.69 -12.96
CA LYS A 194 4.61 37.11 -12.08
C LYS A 194 5.30 38.24 -11.33
N PRO A 195 5.76 38.02 -10.08
CA PRO A 195 6.36 39.08 -9.25
C PRO A 195 7.61 39.76 -9.84
N TRP A 196 8.16 39.22 -10.92
CA TRP A 196 9.34 39.74 -11.62
C TRP A 196 9.03 40.36 -12.99
N GLU A 197 7.76 40.48 -13.39
CA GLU A 197 7.37 41.17 -14.62
C GLU A 197 7.45 42.69 -14.38
N LYS A 198 8.53 43.34 -14.87
CA LYS A 198 8.67 44.81 -14.90
C LYS A 198 7.82 45.39 -16.03
N ASP A 199 7.23 46.56 -15.82
CA ASP A 199 6.45 47.26 -16.83
C ASP A 199 7.38 47.83 -17.93
N GLU A 200 7.30 47.26 -19.12
CA GLU A 200 7.75 47.93 -20.34
C GLU A 200 6.73 49.05 -20.63
N VAL A 201 7.04 50.26 -20.18
CA VAL A 201 6.31 51.47 -20.56
C VAL A 201 6.60 51.71 -22.03
N SER A 202 5.67 51.33 -22.90
CA SER A 202 5.65 51.77 -24.28
C SER A 202 5.36 53.27 -24.32
N GLU A 203 6.41 54.09 -24.41
CA GLU A 203 6.32 55.49 -24.81
C GLU A 203 5.78 55.57 -26.24
N THR A 204 4.47 55.77 -26.38
CA THR A 204 3.87 56.40 -27.55
C THR A 204 3.37 57.78 -27.15
N SER A 205 4.20 58.79 -27.40
CA SER A 205 3.80 60.21 -27.42
C SER A 205 4.42 60.78 -28.70
N HIS A 206 3.67 60.80 -29.81
CA HIS A 206 2.98 62.01 -30.30
C HIS A 206 3.89 63.25 -30.33
N THR A 207 4.45 63.52 -31.52
CA THR A 207 4.43 64.85 -32.14
C THR A 207 4.40 64.64 -33.65
#